data_AF-A0A7L2UZ53-F1
#
_entry.id   AF-A0A7L2UZ53-F1
#
_cell.length_a   1.000
_cell.length_b   1.000
_cell.length_c   1.000
_cell.angle_alpha   90.00
_cell.angle_beta   90.00
_cell.angle_gamma   90.00
#
_symmetry.space_group_name_H-M   'P 1'
#
loop_
_entity.id
_entity.type
_entity.pdbx_description
1 polymer ?
#
loop_
_entity_poly.entity_id
_entity_poly.type
_entity_poly.pdbx_seq_one_letter_code
_entity_poly.pdbx_strand_id
1 'polypeptide(L)'
;ISELSQVPLPVMLLPDDFKASSKIKVNNHLFNRENLPSHFKFKEYCPQVFRNLRERFGIDDQDYQVSLTRSPPHWEGSDRRFLLSSDRTLVVKELSSEDVADVHGLLSHYHQYVVQCHGSTLLPRFLGMYRVSVDSEETYLLVMRNMFSHRLPVHRKYDLKGSLVSREASDKEKGKDLPTLKDMDFLNKNEKVYVGEEDQKDFMEKLKRDVEFLVQLKIMDYSLLLGIHEVGRAEQEEEEEVEEEEGGGDEAGAAVAGGPYGTSPEGISSYLNSHRPLGPSDFDPYVDVYALR
;
A
#
# COMPACT_ATOMS: atom_id res chain seq x y z
N ILE A 1 5.98 5.19 -16.14
CA ILE A 1 6.89 4.03 -16.00
C ILE A 1 7.66 3.74 -17.27
N SER A 2 7.02 3.28 -18.37
CA SER A 2 7.74 2.90 -19.60
C SER A 2 8.57 4.01 -20.25
N GLU A 3 8.13 5.27 -20.17
CA GLU A 3 8.97 6.41 -20.61
C GLU A 3 10.17 6.63 -19.67
N LEU A 4 9.96 6.46 -18.36
CA LEU A 4 10.97 6.71 -17.34
C LEU A 4 12.07 5.64 -17.35
N SER A 5 11.76 4.41 -17.75
CA SER A 5 12.77 3.35 -17.91
C SER A 5 13.78 3.64 -19.03
N GLN A 6 13.43 4.51 -19.99
CA GLN A 6 14.34 4.99 -21.03
C GLN A 6 15.21 6.16 -20.55
N VAL A 7 14.86 6.78 -19.42
CA VAL A 7 15.65 7.85 -18.82
C VAL A 7 16.72 7.23 -17.91
N PRO A 8 18.00 7.59 -18.06
CA PRO A 8 19.07 7.10 -17.19
C PRO A 8 18.79 7.42 -15.72
N LEU A 9 19.19 6.52 -14.82
CA LEU A 9 19.13 6.77 -13.38
C LEU A 9 20.14 7.88 -13.00
N PRO A 10 19.70 8.96 -12.37
CA PRO A 10 20.62 9.99 -11.90
C PRO A 10 21.45 9.46 -10.72
N VAL A 11 22.72 9.87 -10.64
CA VAL A 11 23.61 9.53 -9.51
C VAL A 11 23.11 10.17 -8.21
N MET A 12 22.53 11.36 -8.29
CA MET A 12 21.91 12.07 -7.18
C MET A 12 20.71 12.87 -7.66
N LEU A 13 19.72 13.05 -6.79
CA LEU A 13 18.58 13.92 -7.04
C LEU A 13 18.97 15.38 -6.79
N LEU A 14 18.52 16.27 -7.68
CA LEU A 14 18.71 17.71 -7.60
C LEU A 14 17.44 18.39 -7.07
N PRO A 15 17.53 19.63 -6.55
CA PRO A 15 16.35 20.38 -6.09
C PRO A 15 15.25 20.52 -7.14
N ASP A 16 15.61 20.55 -8.43
CA ASP A 16 14.64 20.65 -9.54
C ASP A 16 13.84 19.36 -9.74
N ASP A 17 14.38 18.19 -9.36
CA ASP A 17 13.65 16.92 -9.45
C ASP A 17 12.42 16.90 -8.53
N PHE A 18 12.50 17.60 -7.40
CA PHE A 18 11.40 17.80 -6.45
C PHE A 18 10.37 18.84 -6.90
N LYS A 19 10.56 19.46 -8.07
CA LYS A 19 9.58 20.37 -8.70
C LYS A 19 9.18 19.90 -10.10
N ALA A 20 9.86 18.88 -10.62
CA ALA A 20 9.65 18.34 -11.94
C ALA A 20 8.25 17.72 -12.07
N SER A 21 7.72 17.72 -13.29
CA SER A 21 6.51 16.96 -13.61
C SER A 21 6.52 16.53 -15.07
N SER A 22 5.95 15.36 -15.34
CA SER A 22 5.62 14.92 -16.69
C SER A 22 4.12 15.11 -16.93
N LYS A 23 3.72 15.60 -18.11
CA LYS A 23 2.32 15.83 -18.47
C LYS A 23 2.03 15.28 -19.85
N ILE A 24 1.04 14.42 -19.93
CA ILE A 24 0.52 13.84 -21.16
C ILE A 24 -0.91 14.37 -21.36
N LYS A 25 -1.22 14.85 -22.56
CA LYS A 25 -2.59 15.22 -22.97
C LYS A 25 -2.98 14.36 -24.15
N VAL A 26 -4.06 13.61 -24.00
CA VAL A 26 -4.59 12.70 -25.03
C VAL A 26 -5.88 13.28 -25.59
N ASN A 27 -5.97 13.33 -26.92
CA ASN A 27 -7.18 13.73 -27.64
C ASN A 27 -7.46 12.68 -28.72
N ASN A 28 -8.35 11.75 -28.41
CA ASN A 28 -8.73 10.65 -29.29
C ASN A 28 -9.95 11.07 -30.12
N HIS A 29 -9.80 11.10 -31.44
CA HIS A 29 -10.89 11.31 -32.38
C HIS A 29 -11.30 9.97 -32.99
N LEU A 30 -12.46 9.44 -32.59
CA LEU A 30 -13.02 8.17 -33.07
C LEU A 30 -12.10 6.94 -32.87
N PHE A 31 -11.23 6.98 -31.85
CA PHE A 31 -10.28 5.92 -31.54
C PHE A 31 -10.38 5.50 -30.07
N ASN A 32 -10.39 4.18 -29.81
CA ASN A 32 -10.37 3.57 -28.47
C ASN A 32 -11.40 4.12 -27.45
N ARG A 33 -12.59 4.51 -27.93
CA ARG A 33 -13.64 5.11 -27.10
C ARG A 33 -14.26 4.13 -26.09
N GLU A 34 -14.10 2.83 -26.31
CA GLU A 34 -14.65 1.80 -25.45
C GLU A 34 -13.86 1.65 -24.13
N ASN A 35 -12.56 1.96 -24.14
CA ASN A 35 -11.69 1.75 -22.99
C ASN A 35 -11.22 3.06 -22.32
N LEU A 36 -11.13 4.16 -23.07
CA LEU A 36 -10.60 5.43 -22.55
C LEU A 36 -11.49 6.62 -22.93
N PRO A 37 -11.59 7.65 -22.06
CA PRO A 37 -12.21 8.91 -22.41
C PRO A 37 -11.60 9.52 -23.68
N SER A 38 -12.40 10.24 -24.47
CA SER A 38 -11.91 10.88 -25.71
C SER A 38 -10.88 11.98 -25.41
N HIS A 39 -11.00 12.67 -24.28
CA HIS A 39 -10.10 13.73 -23.87
C HIS A 39 -9.71 13.56 -22.42
N PHE A 40 -8.42 13.36 -22.16
CA PHE A 40 -7.91 13.34 -20.80
C PHE A 40 -6.48 13.88 -20.71
N LYS A 41 -6.09 14.27 -19.51
CA LYS A 41 -4.72 14.65 -19.16
C LYS A 41 -4.24 13.75 -18.04
N PHE A 42 -2.98 13.38 -18.09
CA PHE A 42 -2.31 12.66 -17.01
C PHE A 42 -1.04 13.41 -16.65
N LYS A 43 -0.84 13.66 -15.36
CA LYS A 43 0.36 14.32 -14.84
C LYS A 43 0.98 13.44 -13.77
N GLU A 44 2.28 13.23 -13.87
CA GLU A 44 3.11 12.63 -12.82
C GLU A 44 3.94 13.73 -12.16
N TYR A 45 3.93 13.77 -10.83
CA TYR A 45 4.73 14.70 -10.03
C TYR A 45 6.05 14.05 -9.64
N CYS A 46 7.15 14.82 -9.65
CA CYS A 46 8.49 14.42 -9.21
C CYS A 46 8.92 13.01 -9.67
N PRO A 47 8.89 12.68 -10.98
CA PRO A 47 9.04 11.29 -11.46
C PRO A 47 10.32 10.60 -10.98
N GLN A 48 11.46 11.30 -11.03
CA GLN A 48 12.75 10.74 -10.58
C GLN A 48 12.82 10.52 -9.07
N VAL A 49 12.16 11.38 -8.28
CA VAL A 49 12.10 11.25 -6.82
C VAL A 49 11.32 9.98 -6.45
N PHE A 50 10.13 9.79 -7.03
CA PHE A 50 9.32 8.60 -6.76
C PHE A 50 9.93 7.31 -7.34
N ARG A 51 10.66 7.38 -8.47
CA ARG A 51 11.48 6.25 -8.94
C ARG A 51 12.54 5.85 -7.92
N ASN A 52 13.30 6.81 -7.38
CA ASN A 52 14.30 6.50 -6.37
C ASN A 52 13.69 6.03 -5.06
N LEU A 53 12.51 6.53 -4.67
CA LEU A 53 11.77 5.99 -3.51
C LEU A 53 11.36 4.54 -3.73
N ARG A 54 10.83 4.19 -4.91
CA ARG A 54 10.48 2.80 -5.27
C ARG A 54 11.70 1.88 -5.15
N GLU A 55 12.84 2.28 -5.70
CA GLU A 55 14.12 1.55 -5.54
C GLU A 55 14.51 1.37 -4.06
N ARG A 56 14.44 2.43 -3.25
CA ARG A 56 14.77 2.38 -1.81
C ARG A 56 13.83 1.50 -0.99
N PHE A 57 12.61 1.30 -1.46
CA PHE A 57 11.65 0.37 -0.86
C PHE A 57 11.70 -1.04 -1.46
N GLY A 58 12.64 -1.31 -2.37
CA GLY A 58 12.80 -2.62 -3.01
C GLY A 58 11.66 -2.94 -3.98
N ILE A 59 11.06 -1.94 -4.62
CA ILE A 59 9.97 -2.10 -5.58
C ILE A 59 10.50 -1.84 -6.98
N ASP A 60 10.47 -2.87 -7.83
CA ASP A 60 10.81 -2.75 -9.24
C ASP A 60 9.75 -1.95 -10.01
N ASP A 61 10.20 -1.19 -11.01
CA ASP A 61 9.34 -0.31 -11.80
C ASP A 61 8.33 -1.11 -12.65
N GLN A 62 8.73 -2.26 -13.18
CA GLN A 62 7.88 -3.12 -13.99
C GLN A 62 6.82 -3.79 -13.12
N ASP A 63 7.18 -4.25 -11.93
CA ASP A 63 6.25 -4.83 -10.97
C ASP A 63 5.21 -3.82 -10.50
N TYR A 64 5.67 -2.62 -10.14
CA TYR A 64 4.79 -1.51 -9.79
C TYR A 64 3.77 -1.21 -10.89
N GLN A 65 4.20 -1.22 -12.15
CA GLN A 65 3.30 -1.05 -13.29
C GLN A 65 2.30 -2.20 -13.37
N VAL A 66 2.76 -3.45 -13.31
CA VAL A 66 1.90 -4.63 -13.42
C VAL A 66 0.83 -4.64 -12.32
N SER A 67 1.20 -4.39 -11.07
CA SER A 67 0.27 -4.36 -9.93
C SER A 67 -0.84 -3.31 -10.08
N LEU A 68 -0.55 -2.17 -10.71
CA LEU A 68 -1.55 -1.11 -10.93
C LEU A 68 -2.38 -1.28 -12.21
N THR A 69 -1.83 -1.90 -13.26
CA THR A 69 -2.44 -1.83 -14.60
C THR A 69 -2.89 -3.17 -15.16
N ARG A 70 -2.46 -4.31 -14.60
CA ARG A 70 -2.85 -5.63 -15.13
C ARG A 70 -4.33 -5.90 -14.95
N SER A 71 -4.87 -5.53 -13.79
CA SER A 71 -6.29 -5.61 -13.47
C SER A 71 -6.75 -4.34 -12.75
N PRO A 72 -8.02 -3.93 -12.90
CA PRO A 72 -8.53 -2.71 -12.27
C PRO A 72 -8.41 -2.78 -10.74
N PRO A 73 -7.93 -1.71 -10.08
CA PRO A 73 -8.05 -1.56 -8.63
C PRO A 73 -9.52 -1.53 -8.19
N HIS A 74 -9.80 -1.98 -6.97
CA HIS A 74 -11.14 -2.00 -6.39
C HIS A 74 -11.24 -1.10 -5.16
N TRP A 75 -12.41 -0.50 -4.95
CA TRP A 75 -12.64 0.42 -3.83
C TRP A 75 -12.59 -0.32 -2.50
N GLU A 76 -11.80 0.22 -1.57
CA GLU A 76 -11.73 -0.27 -0.20
C GLU A 76 -12.54 0.64 0.72
N GLY A 77 -13.51 0.04 1.42
CA GLY A 77 -14.36 0.73 2.37
C GLY A 77 -15.46 1.61 1.76
N SER A 78 -16.37 2.06 2.61
CA SER A 78 -17.59 2.78 2.22
C SER A 78 -17.35 4.20 1.70
N ASP A 79 -16.23 4.82 2.08
CA ASP A 79 -15.97 6.24 1.84
C ASP A 79 -15.33 6.52 0.46
N ARG A 80 -15.02 5.47 -0.32
CA ARG A 80 -14.48 5.57 -1.69
C ARG A 80 -13.30 6.55 -1.82
N ARG A 81 -12.39 6.54 -0.84
CA ARG A 81 -11.14 7.34 -0.86
C ARG A 81 -9.88 6.52 -1.10
N PHE A 82 -10.00 5.20 -0.98
CA PHE A 82 -8.92 4.25 -1.15
C PHE A 82 -9.31 3.22 -2.20
N LEU A 83 -8.40 2.99 -3.15
CA LEU A 83 -8.43 1.86 -4.06
C LEU A 83 -7.31 0.93 -3.66
N LEU A 84 -7.59 -0.37 -3.62
CA LEU A 84 -6.60 -1.40 -3.42
C LEU A 84 -6.28 -2.02 -4.79
N SER A 85 -4.99 -2.21 -5.09
CA SER A 85 -4.60 -2.94 -6.30
C SER A 85 -5.14 -4.36 -6.26
N SER A 86 -5.37 -4.95 -7.44
CA SER A 86 -5.92 -6.31 -7.55
C SER A 86 -5.11 -7.37 -6.81
N ASP A 87 -3.79 -7.20 -6.74
CA ASP A 87 -2.86 -8.07 -6.01
C ASP A 87 -2.68 -7.66 -4.53
N ARG A 88 -3.46 -6.68 -4.06
CA ARG A 88 -3.48 -6.16 -2.68
C ARG A 88 -2.15 -5.61 -2.16
N THR A 89 -1.18 -5.37 -3.03
CA THR A 89 0.16 -4.87 -2.63
C THR A 89 0.23 -3.35 -2.51
N LEU A 90 -0.65 -2.62 -3.19
CA LEU A 90 -0.64 -1.16 -3.28
C LEU A 90 -1.98 -0.55 -2.91
N VAL A 91 -1.93 0.58 -2.21
CA VAL A 91 -3.09 1.43 -1.95
C VAL A 91 -2.95 2.72 -2.76
N VAL A 92 -4.00 3.08 -3.49
CA VAL A 92 -4.13 4.36 -4.17
C VAL A 92 -5.13 5.21 -3.39
N LYS A 93 -4.64 6.30 -2.81
CA LYS A 93 -5.44 7.26 -2.06
C LYS A 93 -5.79 8.46 -2.93
N GLU A 94 -7.06 8.82 -2.97
CA GLU A 94 -7.49 10.11 -3.55
C GLU A 94 -7.13 11.26 -2.59
N LEU A 95 -6.52 12.31 -3.13
CA LEU A 95 -6.05 13.48 -2.40
C LEU A 95 -6.83 14.73 -2.79
N SER A 96 -6.97 15.66 -1.85
CA SER A 96 -7.34 17.05 -2.17
C SER A 96 -6.14 17.80 -2.79
N SER A 97 -6.40 18.97 -3.38
CA SER A 97 -5.31 19.83 -3.87
C SER A 97 -4.41 20.36 -2.74
N GLU A 98 -4.97 20.53 -1.54
CA GLU A 98 -4.22 20.93 -0.34
C GLU A 98 -3.28 19.80 0.11
N ASP A 99 -3.78 18.56 0.18
CA ASP A 99 -2.96 17.38 0.50
C ASP A 99 -1.78 17.22 -0.48
N VAL A 100 -2.00 17.52 -1.78
CA VAL A 100 -0.92 17.47 -2.78
C VAL A 100 0.15 18.51 -2.50
N ALA A 101 -0.24 19.72 -2.10
CA ALA A 101 0.71 20.76 -1.73
C ALA A 101 1.51 20.36 -0.46
N ASP A 102 0.84 19.77 0.52
CA ASP A 102 1.46 19.27 1.75
C ASP A 102 2.44 18.14 1.48
N VAL A 103 2.04 17.11 0.73
CA VAL A 103 2.91 16.00 0.31
C VAL A 103 4.11 16.53 -0.48
N HIS A 104 3.90 17.49 -1.39
CA HIS A 104 4.97 18.09 -2.16
C HIS A 104 5.94 18.91 -1.29
N GLY A 105 5.45 19.61 -0.26
CA GLY A 105 6.29 20.33 0.71
C GLY A 105 7.09 19.40 1.62
N LEU A 106 6.51 18.23 1.94
CA LEU A 106 7.13 17.17 2.73
C LEU A 106 8.19 16.38 1.95
N LEU A 107 8.04 16.24 0.63
CA LEU A 107 8.72 15.23 -0.18
C LEU A 107 10.25 15.23 -0.07
N SER A 108 10.89 16.41 0.01
CA SER A 108 12.35 16.49 0.14
C SER A 108 12.84 15.96 1.49
N HIS A 109 12.18 16.35 2.59
CA HIS A 109 12.48 15.88 3.93
C HIS A 109 12.20 14.38 4.07
N TYR A 110 11.08 13.93 3.50
CA TYR A 110 10.72 12.51 3.48
C TYR A 110 11.73 11.65 2.71
N HIS A 111 12.14 12.09 1.51
CA HIS A 111 13.17 11.38 0.74
C HIS A 111 14.47 11.26 1.53
N GLN A 112 14.95 12.37 2.12
CA GLN A 112 16.15 12.37 2.94
C GLN A 112 16.03 11.42 4.14
N TYR A 113 14.86 11.41 4.80
CA TYR A 113 14.58 10.50 5.91
C TYR A 113 14.67 9.03 5.47
N VAL A 114 14.02 8.67 4.35
CA VAL A 114 14.05 7.33 3.76
C VAL A 114 15.46 6.90 3.39
N VAL A 115 16.29 7.82 2.88
CA VAL A 115 17.71 7.56 2.60
C VAL A 115 18.46 7.19 3.89
N GLN A 116 18.28 7.99 4.95
CA GLN A 116 19.00 7.82 6.22
C GLN A 116 18.59 6.54 6.96
N CYS A 117 17.30 6.19 6.93
CA CYS A 117 16.78 4.98 7.54
C CYS A 117 16.86 3.74 6.64
N HIS A 118 17.44 3.85 5.44
CA HIS A 118 17.55 2.77 4.46
C HIS A 118 16.19 2.12 4.13
N GLY A 119 15.14 2.93 4.02
CA GLY A 119 13.77 2.45 3.76
C GLY A 119 13.07 1.74 4.92
N SER A 120 13.76 1.51 6.05
CA SER A 120 13.21 0.86 7.24
C SER A 120 12.44 1.89 8.07
N THR A 121 11.13 1.99 7.88
CA THR A 121 10.24 2.96 8.57
C THR A 121 8.79 2.43 8.60
N LEU A 122 8.02 2.85 9.60
CA LEU A 122 6.57 2.63 9.74
C LEU A 122 5.74 3.70 9.02
N LEU A 123 6.37 4.77 8.53
CA LEU A 123 5.68 5.80 7.75
C LEU A 123 5.14 5.22 6.43
N PRO A 124 4.05 5.78 5.88
CA PRO A 124 3.54 5.39 4.57
C PRO A 124 4.65 5.42 3.52
N ARG A 125 4.79 4.35 2.74
CA ARG A 125 5.81 4.23 1.70
C ARG A 125 5.27 4.81 0.40
N PHE A 126 5.57 6.08 0.11
CA PHE A 126 5.06 6.76 -1.08
C PHE A 126 5.81 6.32 -2.34
N LEU A 127 5.07 5.94 -3.38
CA LEU A 127 5.61 5.30 -4.58
C LEU A 127 5.32 6.06 -5.87
N GLY A 128 4.32 6.94 -5.86
CA GLY A 128 3.97 7.77 -7.00
C GLY A 128 2.86 8.76 -6.64
N MET A 129 2.88 9.93 -7.28
CA MET A 129 1.82 10.93 -7.13
C MET A 129 1.40 11.44 -8.50
N TYR A 130 0.10 11.39 -8.76
CA TYR A 130 -0.48 11.62 -10.07
C TYR A 130 -1.64 12.62 -10.01
N ARG A 131 -1.92 13.25 -11.14
CA ARG A 131 -3.18 13.95 -11.39
C ARG A 131 -3.78 13.47 -12.70
N VAL A 132 -5.00 12.99 -12.63
CA VAL A 132 -5.82 12.60 -13.78
C VAL A 132 -6.82 13.72 -14.03
N SER A 133 -6.99 14.13 -15.28
CA SER A 133 -8.04 15.07 -15.65
C SER A 133 -8.90 14.49 -16.76
N VAL A 134 -10.17 14.23 -16.48
CA VAL A 134 -11.17 13.72 -17.45
C VAL A 134 -12.31 14.72 -17.49
N ASP A 135 -12.73 15.13 -18.69
CA ASP A 135 -13.85 16.08 -18.87
C ASP A 135 -13.73 17.38 -18.04
N SER A 136 -12.50 17.81 -17.79
CA SER A 136 -12.12 18.98 -16.97
C SER A 136 -12.26 18.82 -15.45
N GLU A 137 -12.66 17.65 -14.96
CA GLU A 137 -12.55 17.30 -13.55
C GLU A 137 -11.13 16.79 -13.25
N GLU A 138 -10.53 17.27 -12.15
CA GLU A 138 -9.18 16.89 -11.74
C GLU A 138 -9.23 16.02 -10.48
N THR A 139 -8.66 14.82 -10.57
CA THR A 139 -8.48 13.90 -9.45
C THR A 139 -6.99 13.74 -9.16
N TYR A 140 -6.61 13.83 -7.89
CA TYR A 140 -5.23 13.68 -7.44
C TYR A 140 -5.08 12.33 -6.72
N LEU A 141 -4.03 11.59 -7.05
CA LEU A 141 -3.84 10.23 -6.58
C LEU A 141 -2.45 10.08 -5.98
N LEU A 142 -2.36 9.48 -4.81
CA LEU A 142 -1.12 9.06 -4.17
C LEU A 142 -1.10 7.54 -4.09
N VAL A 143 -0.07 6.93 -4.68
CA VAL A 143 0.15 5.48 -4.58
C VAL A 143 1.16 5.21 -3.48
N MET A 144 0.82 4.30 -2.59
CA MET A 144 1.66 3.85 -1.49
C MET A 144 1.60 2.33 -1.33
N ARG A 145 2.59 1.74 -0.67
CA ARG A 145 2.54 0.31 -0.32
C ARG A 145 1.37 0.05 0.64
N ASN A 146 0.66 -1.06 0.46
CA ASN A 146 -0.30 -1.53 1.46
C ASN A 146 0.44 -1.85 2.77
N MET A 147 -0.11 -1.39 3.89
CA MET A 147 0.44 -1.67 5.22
C MET A 147 0.09 -3.08 5.70
N PHE A 148 -0.99 -3.67 5.19
CA PHE A 148 -1.36 -5.04 5.49
C PHE A 148 -0.76 -6.00 4.47
N SER A 149 -0.59 -7.25 4.90
CA SER A 149 -0.13 -8.32 4.03
C SER A 149 -1.10 -8.50 2.86
N HIS A 150 -0.53 -8.79 1.69
CA HIS A 150 -1.31 -9.15 0.51
C HIS A 150 -1.79 -10.62 0.56
N ARG A 151 -1.24 -11.42 1.49
CA ARG A 151 -1.53 -12.85 1.66
C ARG A 151 -2.35 -13.13 2.90
N LEU A 152 -1.95 -12.55 4.02
CA LEU A 152 -2.56 -12.87 5.31
C LEU A 152 -3.80 -12.02 5.56
N PRO A 153 -5.00 -12.62 5.70
CA PRO A 153 -6.21 -11.85 6.00
C PRO A 153 -6.13 -11.18 7.37
N VAL A 154 -6.58 -9.93 7.43
CA VAL A 154 -6.67 -9.19 8.70
C VAL A 154 -8.03 -9.47 9.34
N HIS A 155 -8.03 -10.02 10.55
CA HIS A 155 -9.27 -10.34 11.27
C HIS A 155 -9.67 -9.24 12.27
N ARG A 156 -8.71 -8.43 12.74
CA ARG A 156 -8.98 -7.27 13.59
C ARG A 156 -8.16 -6.07 13.15
N LYS A 157 -8.79 -4.90 13.19
CA LYS A 157 -8.18 -3.65 12.73
C LYS A 157 -8.41 -2.52 13.73
N TYR A 158 -7.36 -1.79 14.06
CA TYR A 158 -7.38 -0.68 15.01
C TYR A 158 -6.67 0.57 14.45
N ASP A 159 -7.29 1.73 14.62
CA ASP A 159 -6.68 3.06 14.44
C ASP A 159 -6.36 3.61 15.83
N LEU A 160 -5.07 3.72 16.18
CA LEU A 160 -4.61 4.10 17.51
C LEU A 160 -3.91 5.47 17.49
N LYS A 161 -4.25 6.36 18.42
CA LYS A 161 -3.64 7.70 18.55
C LYS A 161 -3.06 7.97 19.94
N GLY A 162 -3.42 7.16 20.94
CA GLY A 162 -3.07 7.37 22.34
C GLY A 162 -3.95 8.40 23.06
N SER A 163 -4.92 9.01 22.38
CA SER A 163 -5.95 9.86 23.01
C SER A 163 -7.20 9.02 23.33
N LEU A 164 -8.05 9.51 24.25
CA LEU A 164 -9.26 8.79 24.67
C LEU A 164 -10.57 9.50 24.22
N VAL A 165 -10.51 10.78 23.86
CA VAL A 165 -11.69 11.58 23.51
C VAL A 165 -12.11 11.30 22.07
N SER A 166 -13.35 10.84 21.87
CA SER A 166 -13.90 10.47 20.55
C SER A 166 -13.11 9.34 19.85
N ARG A 167 -12.53 8.44 20.65
CA ARG A 167 -11.71 7.31 20.20
C ARG A 167 -12.41 5.98 20.43
N GLU A 168 -13.70 5.94 20.13
CA GLU A 168 -14.50 4.71 19.98
C GLU A 168 -15.05 4.65 18.56
N ALA A 169 -15.14 3.44 17.98
CA ALA A 169 -15.78 3.21 16.69
C ALA A 169 -17.28 3.46 16.80
N SER A 170 -17.87 4.03 15.74
CA SER A 170 -19.32 4.25 15.68
C SER A 170 -20.05 2.92 15.52
N ASP A 171 -21.33 2.87 15.90
CA ASP A 171 -22.15 1.67 15.72
C ASP A 171 -22.21 1.23 14.24
N LYS A 172 -22.22 2.21 13.32
CA LYS A 172 -22.13 1.95 11.87
C LYS A 172 -20.82 1.27 11.48
N GLU A 173 -19.70 1.68 12.07
CA GLU A 173 -18.39 1.06 11.81
C GLU A 173 -18.34 -0.34 12.42
N LYS A 174 -18.83 -0.51 13.65
CA LYS A 174 -18.88 -1.80 14.37
C LYS A 174 -19.78 -2.84 13.67
N GLY A 175 -20.74 -2.40 12.86
CA GLY A 175 -21.61 -3.28 12.07
C GLY A 175 -21.01 -3.79 10.75
N LYS A 176 -19.77 -3.42 10.40
CA LYS A 176 -19.06 -3.95 9.23
C LYS A 176 -18.41 -5.31 9.57
N ASP A 177 -18.17 -6.13 8.55
CA ASP A 177 -17.49 -7.43 8.71
C ASP A 177 -16.08 -7.29 9.30
N LEU A 178 -15.33 -6.27 8.85
CA LEU A 178 -14.02 -5.91 9.39
C LEU A 178 -14.01 -4.44 9.89
N PRO A 179 -14.45 -4.19 11.13
CA PRO A 179 -14.55 -2.84 11.67
C PRO A 179 -13.17 -2.24 11.96
N THR A 180 -13.02 -0.94 11.73
CA THR A 180 -11.86 -0.15 12.17
C THR A 180 -12.10 0.37 13.57
N LEU A 181 -11.64 -0.38 14.56
CA LEU A 181 -11.78 -0.06 15.98
C LEU A 181 -10.80 1.04 16.40
N LYS A 182 -11.02 1.67 17.56
CA LYS A 182 -10.17 2.76 18.07
C LYS A 182 -9.64 2.47 19.47
N ASP A 183 -8.96 3.44 20.08
CA ASP A 183 -8.27 3.30 21.37
C ASP A 183 -9.18 2.81 22.50
N MET A 184 -10.40 3.34 22.63
CA MET A 184 -11.34 2.89 23.66
C MET A 184 -11.84 1.47 23.41
N ASP A 185 -12.06 1.08 22.15
CA ASP A 185 -12.43 -0.29 21.81
C ASP A 185 -11.30 -1.27 22.17
N PHE A 186 -10.05 -0.89 21.87
CA PHE A 186 -8.86 -1.67 22.20
C PHE A 186 -8.75 -1.88 23.72
N LEU A 187 -8.92 -0.82 24.51
CA LEU A 187 -8.89 -0.89 25.98
C LEU A 187 -10.06 -1.68 26.56
N ASN A 188 -11.30 -1.43 26.10
CA ASN A 188 -12.50 -2.10 26.60
C ASN A 188 -12.50 -3.61 26.33
N LYS A 189 -11.91 -4.03 25.20
CA LYS A 189 -11.69 -5.44 24.88
C LYS A 189 -10.53 -6.07 25.64
N ASN A 190 -9.75 -5.26 26.38
CA ASN A 190 -8.48 -5.66 26.99
C ASN A 190 -7.57 -6.37 25.97
N GLU A 191 -7.51 -5.81 24.75
CA GLU A 191 -6.75 -6.35 23.64
C GLU A 191 -5.25 -6.27 23.95
N LYS A 192 -4.51 -7.32 23.60
CA LYS A 192 -3.07 -7.41 23.84
C LYS A 192 -2.36 -7.91 22.60
N VAL A 193 -1.25 -7.25 22.29
CA VAL A 193 -0.36 -7.63 21.19
C VAL A 193 0.92 -8.16 21.84
N TYR A 194 1.17 -9.46 21.67
CA TYR A 194 2.31 -10.14 22.26
C TYR A 194 3.41 -10.27 21.21
N VAL A 195 4.52 -9.59 21.41
CA VAL A 195 5.64 -9.53 20.46
C VAL A 195 6.90 -9.98 21.20
N GLY A 196 7.83 -10.65 20.51
CA GLY A 196 9.12 -11.01 21.11
C GLY A 196 9.89 -9.78 21.57
N GLU A 197 10.76 -9.92 22.59
CA GLU A 197 11.47 -8.78 23.17
C GLU A 197 12.35 -8.03 22.15
N GLU A 198 12.99 -8.76 21.24
CA GLU A 198 13.82 -8.19 20.16
C GLU A 198 12.97 -7.42 19.15
N ASP A 199 11.91 -8.04 18.61
CA ASP A 199 11.00 -7.40 17.67
C ASP A 199 10.27 -6.20 18.28
N GLN A 200 9.90 -6.28 19.55
CA GLN A 200 9.29 -5.17 20.28
C GLN A 200 10.27 -4.00 20.37
N LYS A 201 11.53 -4.27 20.72
CA LYS A 201 12.57 -3.25 20.80
C LYS A 201 12.79 -2.58 19.45
N ASP A 202 12.92 -3.37 18.38
CA ASP A 202 13.11 -2.87 17.02
C ASP A 202 11.92 -2.04 16.54
N PHE A 203 10.68 -2.49 16.82
CA PHE A 203 9.47 -1.74 16.53
C PHE A 203 9.44 -0.40 17.27
N MET A 204 9.75 -0.40 18.57
CA MET A 204 9.74 0.82 19.39
C MET A 204 10.83 1.81 18.97
N GLU A 205 12.00 1.33 18.56
CA GLU A 205 13.07 2.17 18.02
C GLU A 205 12.66 2.83 16.69
N LYS A 206 12.05 2.06 15.77
CA LYS A 206 11.50 2.60 14.51
C LYS A 206 10.41 3.64 14.79
N LEU A 207 9.42 3.29 15.63
CA LEU A 207 8.31 4.17 15.99
C LEU A 207 8.80 5.48 16.59
N LYS A 208 9.75 5.43 17.53
CA LYS A 208 10.32 6.63 18.15
C LYS A 208 10.97 7.54 17.09
N ARG A 209 11.81 6.98 16.22
CA ARG A 209 12.49 7.74 15.17
C ARG A 209 11.52 8.31 14.13
N ASP A 210 10.48 7.57 13.77
CA ASP A 210 9.45 8.02 12.83
C ASP A 210 8.65 9.20 13.44
N VAL A 211 8.28 9.08 14.72
CA VAL A 211 7.58 10.15 15.46
C VAL A 211 8.45 11.39 15.60
N GLU A 212 9.75 11.25 15.90
CA GLU A 212 10.68 12.38 15.95
C GLU A 212 10.75 13.14 14.62
N PHE A 213 10.74 12.43 13.49
CA PHE A 213 10.67 13.04 12.16
C PHE A 213 9.36 13.80 11.95
N LEU A 214 8.20 13.21 12.30
CA LEU A 214 6.91 13.88 12.18
C LEU A 214 6.83 15.14 13.05
N VAL A 215 7.39 15.11 14.27
CA VAL A 215 7.46 16.25 15.19
C VAL A 215 8.29 17.40 14.60
N GLN A 216 9.45 17.10 14.01
CA GLN A 216 10.29 18.13 13.37
C GLN A 216 9.56 18.88 12.25
N LEU A 217 8.68 18.18 11.54
CA LEU A 217 7.87 18.74 10.46
C LEU A 217 6.51 19.29 10.93
N LYS A 218 6.25 19.27 12.25
CA LYS A 218 5.00 19.74 12.88
C LYS A 218 3.77 19.00 12.33
N ILE A 219 3.94 17.76 11.90
CA ILE A 219 2.85 16.90 11.48
C ILE A 219 2.20 16.33 12.74
N MET A 220 0.87 16.44 12.81
CA MET A 220 0.07 15.97 13.94
C MET A 220 -1.09 15.12 13.41
N ASP A 221 -1.92 14.61 14.32
CA ASP A 221 -3.13 13.86 13.99
C ASP A 221 -2.91 12.57 13.17
N TYR A 222 -1.69 12.06 13.15
CA TYR A 222 -1.40 10.72 12.65
C TYR A 222 -1.90 9.65 13.63
N SER A 223 -2.24 8.49 13.08
CA SER A 223 -2.60 7.29 13.82
C SER A 223 -1.65 6.16 13.47
N LEU A 224 -1.43 5.25 14.41
CA LEU A 224 -0.85 3.94 14.13
C LEU A 224 -1.99 3.00 13.71
N LEU A 225 -1.95 2.53 12.47
CA LEU A 225 -2.86 1.50 11.99
C LEU A 225 -2.31 0.12 12.36
N LEU A 226 -3.09 -0.66 13.10
CA LEU A 226 -2.75 -2.00 13.54
C LEU A 226 -3.72 -3.01 12.93
N GLY A 227 -3.19 -3.99 12.23
CA GLY A 227 -3.93 -5.16 11.73
C GLY A 227 -3.45 -6.40 12.44
N ILE A 228 -4.38 -7.27 12.86
CA ILE A 228 -4.09 -8.55 13.51
C ILE A 228 -4.62 -9.66 12.61
N HIS A 229 -3.71 -10.50 12.15
CA HIS A 229 -4.01 -11.79 11.55
C HIS A 229 -4.01 -12.87 12.65
N GLU A 230 -4.88 -13.86 12.52
CA GLU A 230 -5.08 -14.94 13.49
C GLU A 230 -4.95 -16.25 12.74
N VAL A 231 -3.80 -16.92 12.91
CA VAL A 231 -3.44 -18.10 12.12
C VAL A 231 -4.48 -19.20 12.23
N GLY A 232 -4.83 -19.60 13.46
CA GLY A 232 -5.79 -20.70 13.66
C GLY A 232 -7.21 -20.38 13.19
N ARG A 233 -7.57 -19.10 13.01
CA ARG A 233 -8.85 -18.73 12.40
C ARG A 233 -8.76 -18.79 10.88
N ALA A 234 -7.67 -18.30 10.30
CA ALA A 234 -7.46 -18.39 8.86
C ALA A 234 -7.38 -19.85 8.38
N GLU A 235 -6.71 -20.74 9.13
CA GLU A 235 -6.68 -22.18 8.82
C GLU A 235 -8.07 -22.81 8.80
N GLN A 236 -8.95 -22.43 9.74
CA GLN A 236 -10.34 -22.90 9.77
C GLN A 236 -11.16 -22.36 8.59
N GLU A 237 -11.01 -21.06 8.28
CA GLU A 237 -11.68 -20.44 7.13
C GLU A 237 -11.22 -21.07 5.80
N GLU A 238 -9.92 -21.39 5.67
CA GLU A 238 -9.39 -22.12 4.51
C GLU A 238 -9.93 -23.56 4.41
N GLU A 239 -10.04 -24.29 5.52
CA GLU A 239 -10.63 -25.64 5.55
C GLU A 239 -12.12 -25.60 5.15
N GLU A 240 -12.89 -24.65 5.68
CA GLU A 240 -14.31 -24.46 5.36
C GLU A 240 -14.53 -24.12 3.87
N GLU A 241 -13.70 -23.24 3.28
CA GLU A 241 -13.76 -22.91 1.85
C GLU A 241 -13.49 -24.15 0.96
N VAL A 242 -12.52 -24.99 1.32
CA VAL A 242 -12.22 -26.22 0.58
C VAL A 242 -13.38 -27.23 0.68
N GLU A 243 -13.98 -27.39 1.85
CA GLU A 243 -15.14 -28.26 2.03
C GLU A 243 -16.37 -27.77 1.23
N GLU A 244 -16.59 -26.46 1.13
CA GLU A 244 -17.66 -25.88 0.31
C GLU A 244 -17.42 -26.08 -1.19
N GLU A 245 -16.17 -25.94 -1.66
CA GLU A 245 -15.82 -26.21 -3.07
C GLU A 245 -15.92 -27.70 -3.43
N GLU A 246 -15.48 -28.61 -2.54
CA GLU A 246 -15.61 -30.06 -2.76
C GLU A 246 -17.06 -30.56 -2.63
N GLY A 247 -17.88 -29.91 -1.79
CA GLY A 247 -19.32 -30.20 -1.65
C GLY A 247 -20.18 -29.67 -2.81
N GLY A 248 -19.65 -28.74 -3.61
CA GLY A 248 -20.33 -28.10 -4.75
C GLY A 248 -19.98 -28.67 -6.14
N GLY A 249 -19.17 -29.72 -6.22
CA GLY A 249 -18.60 -30.21 -7.48
C GLY A 249 -19.55 -30.99 -8.39
N ASP A 250 -20.12 -30.30 -9.38
CA ASP A 250 -20.22 -30.82 -10.76
C ASP A 250 -19.76 -29.73 -11.75
N GLU A 251 -18.67 -30.05 -12.48
CA GLU A 251 -18.10 -29.46 -13.71
C GLU A 251 -16.78 -28.63 -13.66
N ALA A 252 -15.68 -29.38 -13.85
CA ALA A 252 -14.61 -29.22 -14.86
C ALA A 252 -13.59 -28.04 -14.83
N GLY A 253 -12.41 -28.30 -14.23
CA GLY A 253 -11.14 -28.58 -14.94
C GLY A 253 -10.31 -27.44 -15.58
N ALA A 254 -9.09 -27.21 -15.06
CA ALA A 254 -7.79 -27.43 -15.75
C ALA A 254 -6.61 -26.78 -14.98
N ALA A 255 -5.68 -27.61 -14.49
CA ALA A 255 -4.40 -27.18 -13.93
C ALA A 255 -3.35 -26.97 -15.03
N VAL A 256 -2.52 -25.93 -14.91
CA VAL A 256 -1.30 -25.75 -15.73
C VAL A 256 -0.10 -25.55 -14.82
N ALA A 257 0.89 -26.44 -14.97
CA ALA A 257 2.15 -26.48 -14.24
C ALA A 257 3.20 -25.51 -14.82
N GLY A 258 4.01 -24.91 -13.94
CA GLY A 258 5.13 -24.04 -14.27
C GLY A 258 6.45 -24.77 -14.55
N GLY A 259 7.32 -24.12 -15.34
CA GLY A 259 8.73 -24.45 -15.56
C GLY A 259 9.60 -23.18 -15.47
N PRO A 260 10.94 -23.29 -15.26
CA PRO A 260 11.69 -22.26 -14.53
C PRO A 260 12.51 -21.29 -15.41
N TYR A 261 12.74 -20.10 -14.84
CA TYR A 261 13.65 -19.00 -15.20
C TYR A 261 13.21 -18.00 -16.30
N GLY A 262 13.06 -16.73 -15.88
CA GLY A 262 13.21 -15.53 -16.71
C GLY A 262 12.02 -14.56 -16.63
N THR A 263 12.21 -13.41 -15.95
CA THR A 263 11.30 -12.23 -15.89
C THR A 263 9.84 -12.55 -15.57
N SER A 264 9.43 -12.51 -14.30
CA SER A 264 8.08 -12.92 -13.90
C SER A 264 7.00 -11.92 -14.37
N PRO A 265 5.95 -12.35 -15.11
CA PRO A 265 4.82 -11.51 -15.56
C PRO A 265 3.80 -11.13 -14.45
N GLU A 266 4.12 -11.34 -13.19
CA GLU A 266 3.13 -11.53 -12.12
C GLU A 266 3.00 -10.35 -11.12
N GLY A 267 3.74 -9.25 -11.30
CA GLY A 267 3.64 -8.05 -10.47
C GLY A 267 4.38 -8.15 -9.13
N ILE A 268 4.20 -7.14 -8.24
CA ILE A 268 4.96 -7.03 -6.97
C ILE A 268 4.82 -8.29 -6.12
N SER A 269 3.66 -8.94 -6.14
CA SER A 269 3.38 -10.19 -5.40
C SER A 269 4.37 -11.33 -5.73
N SER A 270 4.94 -11.36 -6.94
CA SER A 270 5.78 -12.46 -7.42
C SER A 270 7.27 -12.31 -7.08
N TYR A 271 7.82 -11.10 -7.01
CA TYR A 271 9.24 -10.94 -6.64
C TYR A 271 9.51 -11.10 -5.15
N LEU A 272 8.48 -10.91 -4.31
CA LEU A 272 8.50 -11.38 -2.92
C LEU A 272 8.64 -12.92 -2.84
N ASN A 273 8.52 -13.68 -3.94
CA ASN A 273 8.83 -15.13 -4.02
C ASN A 273 10.30 -15.46 -4.36
N SER A 274 11.19 -14.48 -4.51
CA SER A 274 12.61 -14.78 -4.82
C SER A 274 13.40 -15.41 -3.65
N HIS A 275 12.73 -15.66 -2.52
CA HIS A 275 13.16 -16.57 -1.47
C HIS A 275 12.12 -17.67 -1.22
N ARG A 276 12.04 -18.68 -2.12
CA ARG A 276 11.12 -19.83 -2.04
C ARG A 276 9.61 -19.44 -1.99
N PRO A 277 8.70 -20.35 -2.37
CA PRO A 277 7.32 -20.23 -1.93
C PRO A 277 7.35 -20.33 -0.41
N LEU A 278 7.15 -19.18 0.24
CA LEU A 278 7.04 -19.09 1.67
C LEU A 278 5.72 -19.79 2.06
N GLY A 279 5.81 -20.89 2.82
CA GLY A 279 4.66 -21.66 3.31
C GLY A 279 3.82 -20.88 4.32
N PRO A 280 2.74 -21.45 4.87
CA PRO A 280 1.85 -20.80 5.86
C PRO A 280 2.52 -20.28 7.14
N SER A 281 3.85 -20.46 7.28
CA SER A 281 4.65 -20.09 8.45
C SER A 281 5.88 -19.24 8.10
N ASP A 282 6.03 -18.84 6.85
CA ASP A 282 7.20 -18.13 6.35
C ASP A 282 6.97 -16.60 6.31
N PHE A 283 8.00 -15.81 6.61
CA PHE A 283 7.89 -14.42 7.09
C PHE A 283 8.72 -13.43 6.27
N ASP A 284 8.14 -12.25 5.98
CA ASP A 284 8.88 -11.10 5.42
C ASP A 284 9.03 -9.97 6.47
N PRO A 285 10.23 -9.82 7.10
CA PRO A 285 10.49 -8.78 8.10
C PRO A 285 10.37 -7.35 7.57
N TYR A 286 10.30 -7.15 6.25
CA TYR A 286 10.15 -5.85 5.62
C TYR A 286 8.69 -5.43 5.42
N VAL A 287 7.73 -6.32 5.71
CA VAL A 287 6.29 -6.15 5.45
C VAL A 287 5.47 -6.47 6.68
N ASP A 288 5.83 -7.51 7.41
CA ASP A 288 5.03 -8.06 8.49
C ASP A 288 5.65 -7.71 9.86
N VAL A 289 4.83 -7.19 10.78
CA VAL A 289 5.19 -7.08 12.20
C VAL A 289 4.36 -8.12 12.94
N TYR A 290 5.04 -9.14 13.48
CA TYR A 290 4.36 -10.29 14.04
C TYR A 290 4.03 -10.09 15.53
N ALA A 291 2.87 -10.61 15.94
CA ALA A 291 2.52 -10.83 17.34
C ALA A 291 2.20 -12.32 17.56
N LEU A 292 3.05 -13.05 18.31
CA LEU A 292 2.86 -14.46 18.65
C LEU A 292 1.97 -14.58 19.88
N ARG A 293 0.90 -15.36 19.76
CA ARG A 293 0.19 -15.91 20.90
C ARG A 293 0.56 -17.36 21.11
#